data_AF-A0A964ZBM4-F1
#
_entry.id   AF-A0A964ZBM4-F1
#
_cell.length_a   1.000
_cell.length_b   1.000
_cell.length_c   1.000
_cell.angle_alpha   90.00
_cell.angle_beta   90.00
_cell.angle_gamma   90.00
#
_symmetry.space_group_name_H-M   'P 1'
#
loop_
_entity.id
_entity.type
_entity.pdbx_description
1 polymer ?
#
loop_
_entity_poly.entity_id
_entity_poly.type
_entity_poly.pdbx_seq_one_letter_code
_entity_poly.pdbx_strand_id
1 'polypeptide(L)'
;MVYYDELIQRTREASLLASCGSLLSWDESTYMPRGGGLHRGEQMALLARLGHEMTSHPRVGELLSSLDLTALTELQAANVREIRRSYERAVKVPAALVEELARVTTNAQGAWRDAKKAGDFVLFRPHLERIVCLLREKADAIGHGGNRYDALLDEYEPGATADTITQLFAGLRSELVPLIQEIAA
;
A
#
# COMPACT_ATOMS: atom_id res chain seq x y z
N MET A 1 -22.58 -11.44 17.19
CA MET A 1 -21.68 -12.58 16.87
C MET A 1 -21.71 -12.93 15.39
N VAL A 2 -22.82 -13.38 14.79
CA VAL A 2 -22.90 -13.79 13.36
C VAL A 2 -22.30 -12.77 12.36
N TYR A 3 -22.63 -11.47 12.48
CA TYR A 3 -22.05 -10.45 11.59
C TYR A 3 -20.55 -10.22 11.79
N TYR A 4 -20.07 -10.33 13.03
CA TYR A 4 -18.65 -10.20 13.32
C TYR A 4 -17.89 -11.41 12.75
N ASP A 5 -18.44 -12.61 12.92
CA ASP A 5 -17.83 -13.83 12.41
C ASP A 5 -17.77 -13.82 10.87
N GLU A 6 -18.84 -13.35 10.19
CA GLU A 6 -18.83 -13.15 8.73
C GLU A 6 -17.78 -12.12 8.29
N LEU A 7 -17.68 -10.97 8.99
CA LEU A 7 -16.70 -9.92 8.69
C LEU A 7 -15.26 -10.46 8.79
N ILE A 8 -14.97 -11.21 9.85
CA ILE A 8 -13.66 -11.83 10.07
C ILE A 8 -13.38 -12.87 8.99
N GLN A 9 -14.35 -13.70 8.62
CA GLN A 9 -14.15 -14.70 7.57
C GLN A 9 -13.78 -14.04 6.23
N ARG A 10 -14.51 -13.01 5.80
CA ARG A 10 -14.21 -12.26 4.57
C ARG A 10 -12.83 -11.61 4.60
N THR A 11 -12.48 -11.01 5.74
CA THR A 11 -11.16 -10.37 5.93
C THR A 11 -10.03 -11.38 5.86
N ARG A 12 -10.23 -12.59 6.41
CA ARG A 12 -9.27 -13.70 6.33
C ARG A 12 -9.07 -14.18 4.91
N GLU A 13 -10.15 -14.32 4.14
CA GLU A 13 -10.05 -14.74 2.73
C GLU A 13 -9.28 -13.71 1.89
N ALA A 14 -9.55 -12.42 2.06
CA ALA A 14 -8.78 -11.35 1.40
C ALA A 14 -7.30 -11.38 1.81
N SER A 15 -7.03 -11.62 3.10
CA SER A 15 -5.67 -11.74 3.63
C SER A 15 -4.92 -12.97 3.09
N LEU A 16 -5.63 -14.09 2.90
CA LEU A 16 -5.07 -15.31 2.32
C LEU A 16 -4.68 -15.06 0.86
N LEU A 17 -5.53 -14.40 0.08
CA LEU A 17 -5.21 -14.02 -1.29
C LEU A 17 -4.00 -13.08 -1.36
N ALA A 18 -3.94 -12.09 -0.47
CA ALA A 18 -2.78 -11.20 -0.36
C ALA A 18 -1.49 -11.97 -0.04
N SER A 19 -1.56 -13.01 0.80
CA SER A 19 -0.41 -13.87 1.11
C SER A 19 0.12 -14.64 -0.10
N CYS A 20 -0.76 -15.03 -1.05
CA CYS A 20 -0.33 -15.59 -2.32
C CYS A 20 0.47 -14.57 -3.16
N GLY A 21 0.02 -13.31 -3.16
CA GLY A 21 0.77 -12.20 -3.78
C GLY A 21 2.15 -12.00 -3.13
N SER A 22 2.23 -12.09 -1.80
CA SER A 22 3.51 -12.00 -1.08
C SER A 22 4.49 -13.11 -1.48
N LEU A 23 4.01 -14.34 -1.67
CA LEU A 23 4.84 -15.45 -2.15
C LEU A 23 5.36 -15.19 -3.58
N LEU A 24 4.51 -14.67 -4.47
CA LEU A 24 4.91 -14.32 -5.83
C LEU A 24 5.92 -13.16 -5.87
N SER A 25 5.77 -12.17 -4.99
CA SER A 25 6.73 -11.07 -4.84
C SER A 25 8.09 -11.56 -4.32
N TRP A 26 8.07 -12.49 -3.36
CA TRP A 26 9.30 -13.15 -2.90
C TRP A 26 9.98 -13.94 -4.01
N ASP A 27 9.22 -14.74 -4.77
CA ASP A 27 9.75 -15.50 -5.91
C ASP A 27 10.35 -14.59 -6.98
N GLU A 28 9.69 -13.47 -7.28
CA GLU A 28 10.17 -12.44 -8.22
C GLU A 28 11.57 -11.94 -7.85
N SER A 29 11.80 -11.77 -6.55
CA SER A 29 13.03 -11.23 -5.99
C SER A 29 14.14 -12.26 -5.84
N THR A 30 13.84 -13.56 -5.97
CA THR A 30 14.77 -14.65 -5.61
C THR A 30 15.01 -15.64 -6.75
N TYR A 31 13.97 -16.34 -7.22
CA TYR A 31 14.09 -17.49 -8.12
C TYR A 31 13.53 -17.25 -9.53
N MET A 32 12.69 -16.23 -9.71
CA MET A 32 12.03 -15.98 -11.00
C MET A 32 13.05 -15.77 -12.14
N PRO A 33 12.92 -16.48 -13.27
CA PRO A 33 13.79 -16.27 -14.42
C PRO A 33 13.56 -14.88 -15.04
N ARG A 34 14.60 -14.31 -15.67
CA ARG A 34 14.55 -12.94 -16.25
C ARG A 34 13.38 -12.71 -17.22
N GLY A 35 12.98 -13.73 -17.98
CA GLY A 35 11.86 -13.65 -18.92
C GLY A 35 10.47 -13.69 -18.28
N GLY A 36 10.36 -13.91 -16.96
CA GLY A 36 9.09 -14.08 -16.26
C GLY A 36 8.34 -12.78 -15.93
N GLY A 37 8.97 -11.61 -16.11
CA GLY A 37 8.46 -10.32 -15.64
C GLY A 37 7.04 -9.99 -16.10
N LEU A 38 6.75 -10.13 -17.40
CA LEU A 38 5.42 -9.81 -17.95
C LEU A 38 4.32 -10.68 -17.34
N HIS A 39 4.55 -12.00 -17.25
CA HIS A 39 3.56 -12.91 -16.66
C HIS A 39 3.40 -12.67 -15.17
N ARG A 40 4.48 -12.38 -14.44
CA ARG A 40 4.43 -11.97 -13.03
C ARG A 40 3.63 -10.69 -12.84
N GLY A 41 3.79 -9.71 -13.74
CA GLY A 41 2.98 -8.49 -13.78
C GLY A 41 1.48 -8.79 -13.87
N GLU A 42 1.07 -9.68 -14.78
CA GLU A 42 -0.35 -10.09 -14.89
C GLU A 42 -0.87 -10.81 -13.64
N GLN A 43 -0.06 -11.70 -13.04
CA GLN A 43 -0.42 -12.38 -11.79
C GLN A 43 -0.64 -11.39 -10.65
N MET A 44 0.31 -10.46 -10.45
CA MET A 44 0.24 -9.45 -9.39
C MET A 44 -0.93 -8.49 -9.61
N ALA A 45 -1.16 -8.07 -10.86
CA ALA A 45 -2.29 -7.23 -11.23
C ALA A 45 -3.65 -7.90 -10.90
N LEU A 46 -3.82 -9.15 -11.32
CA LEU A 46 -5.04 -9.92 -11.05
C LEU A 46 -5.29 -10.09 -9.54
N LEU A 47 -4.27 -10.50 -8.79
CA LEU A 47 -4.39 -10.69 -7.34
C LEU A 47 -4.69 -9.39 -6.61
N ALA A 48 -4.04 -8.27 -7.01
CA ALA A 48 -4.31 -6.96 -6.44
C ALA A 48 -5.74 -6.50 -6.69
N ARG A 49 -6.27 -6.70 -7.92
CA ARG A 49 -7.66 -6.39 -8.26
C ARG A 49 -8.63 -7.22 -7.42
N LEU A 50 -8.46 -8.53 -7.39
CA LEU A 50 -9.35 -9.45 -6.65
C LEU A 50 -9.32 -9.16 -5.14
N GLY A 51 -8.13 -8.97 -4.57
CA GLY A 51 -7.99 -8.62 -3.15
C GLY A 51 -8.64 -7.28 -2.82
N HIS A 52 -8.50 -6.30 -3.72
CA HIS A 52 -9.17 -5.02 -3.60
C HIS A 52 -10.70 -5.16 -3.67
N GLU A 53 -11.24 -5.86 -4.66
CA GLU A 53 -12.68 -6.12 -4.81
C GLU A 53 -13.27 -6.83 -3.58
N MET A 54 -12.54 -7.79 -2.99
CA MET A 54 -12.94 -8.44 -1.74
C MET A 54 -12.96 -7.46 -0.56
N THR A 55 -11.97 -6.58 -0.47
CA THR A 55 -11.86 -5.59 0.61
C THR A 55 -12.90 -4.49 0.49
N SER A 56 -13.19 -4.01 -0.72
CA SER A 56 -14.15 -2.93 -0.99
C SER A 56 -15.58 -3.41 -1.27
N HIS A 57 -15.85 -4.72 -1.14
CA HIS A 57 -17.15 -5.30 -1.42
C HIS A 57 -18.26 -4.66 -0.55
N PRO A 58 -19.43 -4.25 -1.10
CA PRO A 58 -20.49 -3.56 -0.35
C PRO A 58 -20.93 -4.28 0.94
N ARG A 59 -20.97 -5.62 0.89
CA ARG A 59 -21.27 -6.46 2.07
C ARG A 59 -20.36 -6.18 3.27
N VAL A 60 -19.09 -5.82 3.06
CA VAL A 60 -18.18 -5.47 4.16
C VAL A 60 -18.69 -4.19 4.86
N GLY A 61 -19.11 -3.18 4.10
CA GLY A 61 -19.71 -1.95 4.65
C GLY A 61 -21.04 -2.19 5.38
N GLU A 62 -21.88 -3.08 4.87
CA GLU A 62 -23.13 -3.50 5.53
C GLU A 62 -22.84 -4.17 6.88
N LEU A 63 -21.90 -5.13 6.92
CA LEU A 63 -21.50 -5.83 8.13
C LEU A 63 -20.93 -4.86 9.16
N LEU A 64 -20.02 -3.98 8.74
CA LEU A 64 -19.45 -2.94 9.57
C LEU A 64 -20.54 -2.04 10.18
N SER A 65 -21.55 -1.67 9.41
CA SER A 65 -22.64 -0.80 9.88
C SER A 65 -23.63 -1.51 10.80
N SER A 66 -23.73 -2.84 10.71
CA SER A 66 -24.68 -3.66 11.48
C SER A 66 -24.14 -4.13 12.83
N LEU A 67 -22.88 -3.84 13.15
CA LEU A 67 -22.25 -4.25 14.40
C LEU A 67 -22.55 -3.25 15.52
N ASP A 68 -23.12 -3.75 16.61
CA ASP A 68 -23.17 -3.03 17.88
C ASP A 68 -21.81 -3.13 18.60
N LEU A 69 -21.07 -2.01 18.60
CA LEU A 69 -19.74 -1.95 19.20
C LEU A 69 -19.75 -2.12 20.72
N THR A 70 -20.87 -1.84 21.40
CA THR A 70 -20.97 -1.97 22.86
C THR A 70 -21.06 -3.41 23.32
N ALA A 71 -21.48 -4.31 22.42
CA ALA A 71 -21.57 -5.75 22.64
C ALA A 71 -20.28 -6.51 22.28
N LEU A 72 -19.23 -5.82 21.81
CA LEU A 72 -17.96 -6.41 21.41
C LEU A 72 -16.94 -6.38 22.57
N THR A 73 -16.05 -7.37 22.59
CA THR A 73 -14.85 -7.27 23.42
C THR A 73 -13.92 -6.18 22.87
N GLU A 74 -13.00 -5.68 23.70
CA GLU A 74 -12.01 -4.68 23.28
C GLU A 74 -11.23 -5.10 22.03
N LEU A 75 -10.81 -6.37 21.96
CA LEU A 75 -10.10 -6.93 20.80
C LEU A 75 -10.98 -6.93 19.54
N GLN A 76 -12.25 -7.32 19.67
CA GLN A 76 -13.18 -7.32 18.55
C GLN A 76 -13.47 -5.90 18.06
N ALA A 77 -13.62 -4.95 18.97
CA ALA A 77 -13.80 -3.53 18.65
C ALA A 77 -12.56 -2.96 17.92
N ALA A 78 -11.35 -3.35 18.33
CA ALA A 78 -10.13 -2.97 17.63
C ALA A 78 -10.09 -3.53 16.20
N ASN A 79 -10.43 -4.81 16.00
CA ASN A 79 -10.52 -5.40 14.66
C ASN A 79 -11.51 -4.63 13.78
N VAL A 80 -12.69 -4.30 14.30
CA VAL A 80 -13.71 -3.55 13.54
C VAL A 80 -13.21 -2.16 13.17
N ARG A 81 -12.50 -1.46 14.06
CA ARG A 81 -11.90 -0.15 13.78
C ARG A 81 -10.90 -0.23 12.62
N GLU A 82 -9.97 -1.18 12.65
CA GLU A 82 -8.96 -1.32 11.61
C GLU A 82 -9.57 -1.77 10.28
N ILE A 83 -10.49 -2.75 10.29
CA ILE A 83 -11.18 -3.21 9.08
C ILE A 83 -12.01 -2.06 8.47
N ARG A 84 -12.69 -1.26 9.30
CA ARG A 84 -13.43 -0.09 8.82
C ARG A 84 -12.52 0.93 8.14
N ARG A 85 -11.39 1.25 8.77
CA ARG A 85 -10.41 2.17 8.19
C ARG A 85 -9.91 1.67 6.83
N SER A 86 -9.56 0.38 6.73
CA SER A 86 -9.17 -0.23 5.46
C SER A 86 -10.28 -0.19 4.41
N TYR A 87 -11.52 -0.53 4.78
CA TYR A 87 -12.69 -0.49 3.90
C TYR A 87 -12.96 0.92 3.37
N GLU A 88 -13.05 1.92 4.25
CA GLU A 88 -13.35 3.31 3.90
C GLU A 88 -12.29 3.93 2.98
N ARG A 89 -11.03 3.51 3.11
CA ARG A 89 -9.97 3.90 2.17
C ARG A 89 -10.10 3.13 0.84
N ALA A 90 -10.34 1.83 0.89
CA ALA A 90 -10.42 0.97 -0.28
C ALA A 90 -11.57 1.37 -1.22
N VAL A 91 -12.78 1.61 -0.69
CA VAL A 91 -13.95 1.94 -1.53
C VAL A 91 -13.80 3.22 -2.35
N LYS A 92 -12.87 4.10 -1.98
CA LYS A 92 -12.62 5.36 -2.69
C LYS A 92 -11.70 5.19 -3.90
N VAL A 93 -10.91 4.12 -3.94
CA VAL A 93 -9.91 3.90 -4.99
C VAL A 93 -10.50 2.98 -6.06
N PRO A 94 -10.49 3.36 -7.35
CA PRO A 94 -10.97 2.49 -8.41
C PRO A 94 -10.14 1.20 -8.53
N ALA A 95 -10.80 0.05 -8.71
CA ALA A 95 -10.13 -1.25 -8.87
C ALA A 95 -9.12 -1.28 -10.04
N ALA A 96 -9.46 -0.61 -11.16
CA ALA A 96 -8.57 -0.50 -12.32
C ALA A 96 -7.27 0.26 -11.99
N LEU A 97 -7.32 1.25 -11.10
CA LEU A 97 -6.13 1.98 -10.65
C LEU A 97 -5.23 1.10 -9.78
N VAL A 98 -5.82 0.29 -8.91
CA VAL A 98 -5.08 -0.69 -8.08
C VAL A 98 -4.40 -1.74 -8.96
N GLU A 99 -5.13 -2.28 -9.93
CA GLU A 99 -4.62 -3.26 -10.89
C GLU A 99 -3.44 -2.71 -11.70
N GLU A 100 -3.59 -1.52 -12.28
CA GLU A 100 -2.57 -0.87 -13.09
C GLU A 100 -1.33 -0.52 -12.26
N LEU A 101 -1.50 -0.02 -11.03
CA LEU A 101 -0.38 0.28 -10.14
C LEU A 101 0.41 -0.99 -9.80
N ALA A 102 -0.26 -2.10 -9.52
CA ALA A 102 0.40 -3.39 -9.28
C ALA A 102 1.18 -3.87 -10.51
N ARG A 103 0.57 -3.83 -11.71
CA ARG A 103 1.20 -4.21 -12.97
C ARG A 103 2.45 -3.39 -13.26
N VAL A 104 2.34 -2.07 -13.16
CA VAL A 104 3.43 -1.12 -13.47
C VAL A 104 4.58 -1.29 -12.49
N THR A 105 4.30 -1.40 -11.19
CA THR A 105 5.34 -1.52 -10.16
C THR A 105 6.10 -2.83 -10.24
N THR A 106 5.42 -3.96 -10.48
CA THR A 106 6.07 -5.25 -10.75
C THR A 106 6.98 -5.18 -11.98
N ASN A 107 6.48 -4.65 -13.11
CA ASN A 107 7.30 -4.52 -14.31
C ASN A 107 8.49 -3.55 -14.12
N ALA A 108 8.31 -2.49 -13.33
CA ALA A 108 9.34 -1.51 -13.04
C ALA A 108 10.49 -2.07 -12.18
N GLN A 109 10.25 -3.13 -11.39
CA GLN A 109 11.26 -3.73 -10.51
C GLN A 109 12.46 -4.27 -11.30
N GLY A 110 12.19 -4.94 -12.43
CA GLY A 110 13.23 -5.43 -13.33
C GLY A 110 14.06 -4.29 -13.93
N ALA A 111 13.37 -3.27 -14.46
CA ALA A 111 14.00 -2.09 -15.05
C ALA A 111 14.86 -1.32 -14.03
N TRP A 112 14.37 -1.16 -12.79
CA TRP A 112 15.10 -0.54 -11.70
C TRP A 112 16.41 -1.29 -11.39
N ARG A 113 16.35 -2.62 -11.31
CA ARG A 113 17.53 -3.44 -11.00
C ARG A 113 18.61 -3.29 -12.07
N ASP A 114 18.21 -3.30 -13.34
CA ASP A 114 19.14 -3.14 -14.46
C ASP A 114 19.70 -1.71 -14.52
N ALA A 115 18.85 -0.70 -14.34
CA ALA A 115 19.24 0.71 -14.25
C ALA A 115 20.23 0.97 -13.10
N LYS A 116 19.95 0.45 -11.90
CA LYS A 116 20.82 0.57 -10.73
C LYS A 116 22.17 -0.11 -10.96
N LYS A 117 22.19 -1.28 -11.60
CA LYS A 117 23.43 -1.99 -11.94
C LYS A 117 24.25 -1.22 -12.98
N ALA A 118 23.60 -0.60 -13.95
CA ALA A 118 24.25 0.20 -14.99
C ALA A 118 24.66 1.60 -14.49
N GLY A 119 24.13 2.06 -13.35
CA GLY A 119 24.27 3.45 -12.91
C GLY A 119 23.55 4.45 -13.83
N ASP A 120 22.51 4.00 -14.54
CA ASP A 120 21.83 4.80 -15.57
C ASP A 120 20.37 5.07 -15.18
N PHE A 121 20.12 6.28 -14.69
CA PHE A 121 18.78 6.72 -14.30
C PHE A 121 17.81 6.85 -15.50
N VAL A 122 18.32 7.13 -16.70
CA VAL A 122 17.48 7.34 -17.89
C VAL A 122 16.67 6.08 -18.20
N LEU A 123 17.25 4.90 -17.94
CA LEU A 123 16.56 3.61 -18.08
C LEU A 123 15.36 3.45 -17.14
N PHE A 124 15.40 4.03 -15.94
CA PHE A 124 14.32 3.90 -14.95
C PHE A 124 13.32 5.06 -14.97
N ARG A 125 13.75 6.24 -15.43
CA ARG A 125 12.93 7.45 -15.46
C ARG A 125 11.49 7.26 -15.98
N PRO A 126 11.22 6.64 -17.14
CA PRO A 126 9.84 6.51 -17.64
C PRO A 126 8.96 5.65 -16.72
N HIS A 127 9.53 4.65 -16.06
CA HIS A 127 8.82 3.83 -15.08
C HIS A 127 8.48 4.64 -13.83
N LEU A 128 9.43 5.40 -13.31
CA LEU A 128 9.23 6.25 -12.14
C LEU A 128 8.16 7.33 -12.40
N GLU A 129 8.18 7.99 -13.55
CA GLU A 129 7.17 8.98 -13.93
C GLU A 129 5.77 8.38 -13.95
N ARG A 130 5.61 7.17 -14.51
CA ARG A 130 4.33 6.46 -14.51
C ARG A 130 3.87 6.10 -13.10
N ILE A 131 4.77 5.58 -12.25
CA ILE A 131 4.46 5.24 -10.85
C ILE A 131 4.02 6.49 -10.08
N VAL A 132 4.73 7.61 -10.20
CA VAL A 132 4.38 8.87 -9.53
C VAL A 132 3.03 9.41 -9.99
N CYS A 133 2.70 9.28 -11.28
CA CYS A 133 1.39 9.64 -11.81
C CYS A 133 0.28 8.83 -11.12
N LEU A 134 0.40 7.50 -11.11
CA LEU A 134 -0.59 6.60 -10.52
C LEU A 134 -0.73 6.79 -8.99
N LEU A 135 0.38 7.06 -8.29
CA LEU A 135 0.35 7.35 -6.86
C LEU A 135 -0.37 8.67 -6.55
N ARG A 136 -0.23 9.69 -7.41
CA ARG A 136 -0.99 10.95 -7.28
C ARG A 136 -2.48 10.72 -7.50
N GLU A 137 -2.84 9.94 -8.53
CA GLU A 137 -4.23 9.54 -8.77
C GLU A 137 -4.80 8.76 -7.58
N LYS A 138 -4.03 7.84 -6.99
CA LYS A 138 -4.42 7.07 -5.78
C LYS A 138 -4.66 8.01 -4.60
N ALA A 139 -3.76 8.97 -4.37
CA ALA A 139 -3.89 9.95 -3.30
C ALA A 139 -5.12 10.84 -3.48
N ASP A 140 -5.37 11.31 -4.72
CA ASP A 140 -6.56 12.10 -5.07
C ASP A 140 -7.84 11.29 -4.80
N ALA A 141 -7.85 10.01 -5.18
CA ALA A 141 -8.99 9.12 -4.96
C ALA A 141 -9.29 8.89 -3.46
N ILE A 142 -8.26 8.62 -2.64
CA ILE A 142 -8.40 8.45 -1.18
C ILE A 142 -8.97 9.73 -0.51
N GLY A 143 -8.62 10.89 -1.09
CA GLY A 143 -8.88 12.20 -0.54
C GLY A 143 -7.76 12.64 0.40
N HIS A 144 -7.31 13.88 0.23
CA HIS A 144 -6.26 14.47 1.03
C HIS A 144 -6.67 15.88 1.50
N GLY A 145 -6.34 16.23 2.75
CA GLY A 145 -6.66 17.54 3.34
C GLY A 145 -5.81 18.70 2.81
N GLY A 146 -5.39 18.64 1.54
CA GLY A 146 -4.49 19.62 0.90
C GLY A 146 -3.16 19.04 0.43
N ASN A 147 -2.66 17.97 1.06
CA ASN A 147 -1.39 17.34 0.68
C ASN A 147 -1.55 15.85 0.32
N ARG A 148 -1.33 15.51 -0.95
CA ARG A 148 -1.38 14.13 -1.46
C ARG A 148 -0.47 13.17 -0.70
N TYR A 149 0.67 13.65 -0.22
CA TYR A 149 1.62 12.81 0.49
C TYR A 149 1.04 12.27 1.79
N ASP A 150 0.18 13.03 2.48
CA ASP A 150 -0.45 12.59 3.73
C ASP A 150 -1.38 11.39 3.48
N ALA A 151 -2.14 11.40 2.38
CA ALA A 151 -3.01 10.28 2.03
C ALA A 151 -2.23 8.97 1.75
N LEU A 152 -1.03 9.09 1.16
CA LEU A 152 -0.13 7.97 0.91
C LEU A 152 0.62 7.54 2.18
N LEU A 153 1.08 8.49 2.98
CA LEU A 153 1.78 8.26 4.23
C LEU A 153 0.91 7.51 5.25
N ASP A 154 -0.37 7.86 5.34
CA ASP A 154 -1.32 7.23 6.24
C ASP A 154 -1.42 5.71 6.01
N GLU A 155 -1.11 5.20 4.81
CA GLU A 155 -1.05 3.75 4.54
C GLU A 155 0.04 3.04 5.37
N TYR A 156 1.14 3.72 5.66
CA TYR A 156 2.30 3.19 6.36
C TYR A 156 2.34 3.60 7.84
N GLU A 157 1.91 4.82 8.14
CA GLU A 157 1.89 5.38 9.50
C GLU A 157 0.56 6.10 9.73
N PRO A 158 -0.46 5.42 10.29
CA PRO A 158 -1.79 5.99 10.48
C PRO A 158 -1.77 7.29 11.30
N GLY A 159 -2.31 8.36 10.74
CA GLY A 159 -2.41 9.67 11.39
C GLY A 159 -1.16 10.56 11.30
N ALA A 160 -0.05 10.07 10.74
CA ALA A 160 1.11 10.93 10.47
C ALA A 160 0.85 11.88 9.30
N THR A 161 1.50 13.05 9.34
CA THR A 161 1.43 14.07 8.29
C THR A 161 2.82 14.52 7.85
N ALA A 162 2.92 15.04 6.63
CA ALA A 162 4.14 15.64 6.11
C ALA A 162 4.67 16.74 7.04
N ASP A 163 3.80 17.51 7.68
CA ASP A 163 4.19 18.57 8.61
C ASP A 163 4.87 17.99 9.86
N THR A 164 4.28 16.95 10.46
CA THR A 164 4.87 16.27 11.62
C THR A 164 6.23 15.66 11.29
N ILE A 165 6.38 15.05 10.11
CA ILE A 165 7.64 14.49 9.63
C ILE A 165 8.67 15.59 9.34
N THR A 166 8.24 16.70 8.75
CA THR A 166 9.12 17.83 8.43
C THR A 166 9.73 18.44 9.69
N GLN A 167 8.92 18.60 10.74
CA GLN A 167 9.39 19.09 12.05
C GLN A 167 10.40 18.13 12.69
N LEU A 168 10.11 16.81 12.65
CA LEU A 168 11.03 15.80 13.15
C LEU A 168 12.38 15.84 12.42
N PHE A 169 12.37 15.88 11.08
CA PHE A 169 13.60 15.94 10.29
C PHE A 169 14.37 17.25 10.46
N ALA A 170 13.69 18.36 10.72
CA ALA A 170 14.35 19.63 11.00
C ALA A 170 15.19 19.55 12.28
N GLY A 171 14.65 18.97 13.37
CA GLY A 171 15.39 18.75 14.62
C GLY A 171 16.54 17.74 14.45
N LEU A 172 16.31 16.64 13.74
CA LEU A 172 17.39 15.68 13.45
C LEU A 172 18.51 16.31 12.62
N ARG A 173 18.18 17.16 11.64
CA ARG A 173 19.17 17.86 10.82
C ARG A 173 20.01 18.82 11.63
N SER A 174 19.44 19.56 12.58
CA SER A 174 20.18 20.54 13.37
C SER A 174 21.24 19.88 14.26
N GLU A 175 20.96 18.69 14.80
CA GLU A 175 21.87 17.99 15.70
C GLU A 175 22.82 17.02 14.97
N LEU A 176 22.30 16.23 14.03
CA LEU A 176 23.09 15.15 13.43
C LEU A 176 24.09 15.65 12.39
N VAL A 177 23.80 16.74 11.67
CA VAL A 177 24.74 17.25 10.66
C VAL A 177 26.04 17.75 11.31
N PRO A 178 26.01 18.61 12.36
CA PRO A 178 27.23 18.98 13.08
C PRO A 178 27.94 17.78 13.70
N LEU A 179 27.21 16.87 14.34
CA LEU A 179 27.79 15.68 14.97
C LEU A 179 28.56 14.82 13.96
N ILE A 180 27.99 14.58 12.77
CA ILE A 180 28.66 13.81 11.72
C ILE A 180 29.90 14.54 11.21
N GLN A 181 29.85 15.87 11.10
CA GLN A 181 31.01 16.68 10.71
C GLN A 181 32.14 16.60 11.73
N GLU A 182 31.83 16.60 13.02
CA GLU A 182 32.81 16.43 14.09
C GLU A 182 33.42 15.03 14.11
N ILE A 183 32.63 13.98 13.87
CA ILE A 183 33.12 12.59 13.83
C ILE A 183 33.98 12.32 12.59
N ALA A 184 33.65 12.96 11.47
CA ALA A 184 34.35 12.75 10.19
C ALA A 184 35.63 13.59 10.04
N ALA A 185 35.87 14.56 10.92
CA ALA A 185 37.05 15.41 10.95
C ALA A 185 38.25 14.70 11.60
#